data_AF-U2PNT8-F1
#
_entry.id   AF-U2PNT8-F1
#
_cell.length_a   1.000
_cell.length_b   1.000
_cell.length_c   1.000
_cell.angle_alpha   90.00
_cell.angle_beta   90.00
_cell.angle_gamma   90.00
#
_symmetry.space_group_name_H-M   'P 1'
#
loop_
_entity.id
_entity.type
_entity.pdbx_description
1 polymer ?
#
loop_
_entity_poly.entity_id
_entity_poly.type
_entity_poly.pdbx_seq_one_letter_code
_entity_poly.pdbx_strand_id
1 'polypeptide(L)' 'MVDFNMFNYLKIKGFSNNQLAANFQEIEQANQNINEILENNPDAVLKKVEYKYLDKEKKQLQFEIKIEVVNN' A
#
# COMPACT_ATOMS: atom_id res chain seq x y z
N MET A 1 -4.07 2.93 -17.72
CA MET A 1 -4.13 2.06 -16.53
C MET A 1 -4.55 2.95 -15.37
N VAL A 2 -5.41 2.48 -14.46
CA VAL A 2 -5.72 3.27 -13.25
C VAL A 2 -4.75 2.78 -12.18
N ASP A 3 -3.79 3.62 -11.82
CA ASP A 3 -2.77 3.28 -10.85
C ASP A 3 -3.41 3.12 -9.47
N PHE A 4 -2.94 2.13 -8.71
CA PHE A 4 -3.34 2.00 -7.32
C PHE A 4 -2.84 3.21 -6.53
N ASN A 5 -3.72 3.79 -5.71
CA ASN A 5 -3.38 4.94 -4.87
C ASN A 5 -3.49 4.57 -3.39
N MET A 6 -2.34 4.24 -2.79
CA MET A 6 -2.23 3.82 -1.40
C MET A 6 -2.71 4.88 -0.41
N PHE A 7 -2.49 6.17 -0.68
CA PHE A 7 -2.95 7.27 0.20
C PHE A 7 -4.46 7.33 0.26
N ASN A 8 -5.15 7.25 -0.89
CA ASN A 8 -6.60 7.21 -0.95
C ASN A 8 -7.16 5.95 -0.29
N TYR A 9 -6.52 4.80 -0.51
CA TYR A 9 -6.90 3.55 0.15
C TYR A 9 -6.83 3.68 1.67
N LEU A 10 -5.72 4.17 2.23
CA LEU A 10 -5.55 4.33 3.67
C LEU A 10 -6.50 5.38 4.26
N LYS A 11 -6.78 6.46 3.53
CA LYS A 11 -7.79 7.46 3.94
C LYS A 11 -9.17 6.83 4.09
N ILE A 12 -9.58 5.96 3.16
CA ILE A 12 -10.84 5.20 3.27
C ILE A 12 -10.80 4.22 4.46
N LYS A 13 -9.62 3.68 4.80
CA LYS A 13 -9.41 2.84 6.00
C LYS A 13 -9.34 3.63 7.32
N GLY A 14 -9.51 4.95 7.28
CA GLY A 14 -9.60 5.80 8.47
C GLY A 14 -8.28 6.43 8.92
N PHE A 15 -7.24 6.43 8.08
CA PHE A 15 -6.03 7.19 8.39
C PHE A 15 -6.32 8.68 8.38
N SER A 16 -5.91 9.37 9.44
CA SER A 16 -5.90 10.84 9.47
C SER A 16 -4.79 11.39 8.57
N ASN A 17 -4.95 12.64 8.12
CA ASN A 17 -3.91 13.33 7.35
C ASN A 17 -2.56 13.39 8.11
N ASN A 18 -2.59 13.51 9.43
CA ASN A 18 -1.37 13.51 10.25
C ASN A 18 -0.66 12.16 10.22
N GLN A 19 -1.41 11.05 10.26
CA GLN A 19 -0.83 9.71 10.11
C GLN A 19 -0.27 9.48 8.70
N LEU A 20 -0.95 9.97 7.66
CA LEU A 20 -0.45 9.90 6.29
C LEU A 20 0.85 10.69 6.12
N ALA A 21 0.92 11.90 6.68
CA ALA A 21 2.12 12.73 6.63
C ALA A 21 3.28 12.12 7.43
N ALA A 22 3.00 11.58 8.63
CA ALA A 22 4.02 10.99 9.50
C ALA A 22 4.63 9.70 8.93
N ASN A 23 3.90 8.97 8.08
CA ASN A 23 4.34 7.71 7.47
C ASN A 23 4.47 7.86 5.94
N PHE A 24 4.69 9.08 5.44
CA PHE A 24 4.65 9.38 4.02
C PHE A 24 5.64 8.53 3.22
N GLN A 25 6.87 8.37 3.73
CA GLN A 25 7.93 7.64 3.02
C GLN A 25 7.59 6.16 2.86
N GLU A 26 7.12 5.50 3.93
CA GLU A 26 6.71 4.09 3.91
C GLU A 26 5.49 3.86 3.01
N ILE A 27 4.52 4.79 3.04
CA ILE A 27 3.32 4.72 2.21
C ILE A 27 3.69 4.90 0.73
N GLU A 28 4.51 5.90 0.41
CA GLU A 28 4.94 6.16 -0.96
C GLU A 28 5.76 5.01 -1.52
N GLN A 29 6.68 4.45 -0.73
CA GLN A 29 7.47 3.30 -1.16
C GLN A 29 6.58 2.07 -1.41
N ALA A 30 5.61 1.79 -0.53
CA ALA A 30 4.65 0.71 -0.75
C ALA A 30 3.79 0.96 -2.00
N ASN A 31 3.36 2.21 -2.24
CA ASN A 31 2.60 2.60 -3.41
C ASN A 31 3.37 2.36 -4.72
N GLN A 32 4.64 2.80 -4.76
CA GLN A 32 5.52 2.59 -5.91
C GLN A 32 5.73 1.10 -6.18
N ASN A 33 6.10 0.32 -5.15
CA ASN A 33 6.31 -1.11 -5.30
C ASN A 33 5.07 -1.85 -5.83
N ILE A 34 3.87 -1.50 -5.37
CA ILE A 34 2.62 -2.10 -5.88
C ILE A 34 2.46 -1.78 -7.36
N ASN A 35 2.55 -0.50 -7.73
CA ASN A 35 2.32 -0.09 -9.11
C ASN A 35 3.37 -0.65 -10.06
N GLU A 36 4.65 -0.69 -9.67
CA GLU A 36 5.71 -1.34 -10.45
C GLU A 36 5.42 -2.82 -10.71
N ILE A 37 4.91 -3.56 -9.72
CA ILE A 37 4.54 -4.97 -9.90
C ILE A 37 3.36 -5.09 -10.87
N LEU A 38 2.32 -4.27 -10.70
CA LEU A 38 1.12 -4.32 -11.54
C LEU A 38 1.42 -3.91 -12.99
N GLU A 39 2.24 -2.87 -13.21
CA GLU A 39 2.64 -2.42 -14.54
C GLU A 39 3.45 -3.47 -15.30
N ASN A 40 4.36 -4.16 -14.61
CA ASN A 40 5.21 -5.18 -15.23
C ASN A 40 4.51 -6.54 -15.41
N ASN A 41 3.34 -6.75 -14.78
CA ASN A 41 2.61 -8.02 -14.82
C ASN A 41 1.13 -7.75 -15.12
N PRO A 42 0.71 -7.75 -16.39
CA PRO A 42 -0.66 -7.39 -16.77
C PRO A 42 -1.74 -8.31 -16.17
N ASP A 43 -1.36 -9.54 -15.83
CA ASP A 43 -2.24 -10.53 -15.18
C ASP A 43 -2.21 -10.45 -13.64
N ALA A 44 -1.42 -9.55 -13.06
CA ALA A 44 -1.34 -9.35 -11.63
C ALA A 44 -2.54 -8.56 -11.10
N VAL A 45 -3.08 -9.02 -9.98
CA VAL A 45 -4.19 -8.39 -9.28
C VAL A 45 -3.82 -8.18 -7.83
N LEU A 46 -3.89 -6.92 -7.37
CA LEU A 46 -3.80 -6.60 -5.95
C LEU A 46 -5.01 -7.17 -5.20
N LYS A 47 -4.79 -8.15 -4.33
CA LYS A 47 -5.86 -8.80 -3.55
C LYS A 47 -6.04 -8.20 -2.18
N LYS A 48 -4.94 -7.82 -1.52
CA LYS A 48 -4.98 -7.39 -0.12
C LYS A 48 -3.85 -6.43 0.20
N VAL A 49 -4.15 -5.45 1.05
CA VAL A 49 -3.18 -4.58 1.71
C VAL A 49 -3.52 -4.54 3.19
N GLU A 50 -2.64 -5.10 4.00
CA GLU A 50 -2.68 -5.03 5.46
C GLU A 50 -1.57 -4.12 5.98
N TYR A 51 -1.77 -3.59 7.18
CA TYR A 51 -0.81 -2.72 7.83
C TYR A 51 -0.77 -3.01 9.32
N LYS A 52 0.42 -2.83 9.92
CA LYS A 52 0.62 -2.90 11.36
C LYS A 52 1.68 -1.90 11.79
N TYR A 53 1.53 -1.38 13.01
CA TYR A 53 2.59 -0.62 13.65
C TYR A 53 3.50 -1.57 14.41
N LEU A 54 4.81 -1.45 14.19
CA LEU A 54 5.82 -2.29 14.85
C LEU A 54 6.16 -1.80 16.26
N ASP A 55 5.85 -0.54 16.56
CA ASP A 55 6.08 0.09 17.83
C ASP A 55 4.79 0.63 18.45
N LYS A 56 4.83 0.81 19.78
CA LYS A 56 3.69 1.35 20.55
C LYS A 56 3.41 2.83 20.25
N GLU A 57 4.42 3.57 19.79
CA GLU A 57 4.32 5.01 19.46
C GLU A 57 3.77 5.24 18.04
N LYS A 58 3.51 4.16 17.28
CA LYS A 58 2.99 4.18 15.90
C LYS A 58 3.87 4.95 14.92
N LYS A 59 5.19 4.83 15.05
CA LYS A 59 6.18 5.50 14.19
C LYS A 59 6.70 4.62 13.06
N GLN A 60 6.63 3.31 13.20
CA GLN A 60 7.10 2.32 12.24
C GLN A 60 5.92 1.56 11.67
N LEU A 61 5.45 1.99 10.51
CA LEU A 61 4.36 1.37 9.79
C LEU A 61 4.89 0.32 8.81
N GLN A 62 4.48 -0.92 8.99
CA GLN A 62 4.79 -2.00 8.06
C GLN A 62 3.54 -2.36 7.25
N PHE A 63 3.73 -2.56 5.95
CA PHE A 63 2.70 -3.06 5.04
C PHE A 63 2.94 -4.52 4.68
N GLU A 64 1.86 -5.29 4.62
CA GLU A 64 1.83 -6.63 4.07
C GLU A 64 0.88 -6.63 2.87
N ILE A 65 1.43 -6.92 1.71
CA ILE A 65 0.76 -6.73 0.42
C ILE A 65 0.65 -8.09 -0.25
N LYS A 66 -0.58 -8.47 -0.63
CA LYS A 66 -0.85 -9.69 -1.39
C LYS A 66 -1.24 -9.33 -2.82
N ILE A 67 -0.38 -9.69 -3.75
CA ILE A 67 -0.62 -9.61 -5.20
C ILE A 67 -0.64 -11.05 -5.73
N GLU A 68 -1.63 -11.37 -6.56
CA GLU A 68 -1.74 -12.67 -7.22
C GLU A 68 -1.62 -12.49 -8.72
N VAL A 69 -0.81 -13.32 -9.38
CA VAL A 69 -0.74 -13.39 -10.84
C VAL A 69 -1.78 -14.41 -11.30
N VAL A 70 -2.74 -13.96 -12.10
CA VAL A 70 -3.81 -14.80 -12.63
C VAL A 70 -3.38 -15.36 -13.97
N ASN A 71 -2.74 -16.53 -13.96
CA ASN A 71 -2.53 -17.26 -15.21
C ASN A 71 -3.88 -17.81 -15.69
N ASN A 72 -4.35 -17.33 -16.84
CA ASN A 72 -5.47 -17.94 -17.57
C ASN A 72 -5.09 -19.33 -18.09
#